data_AF-A0A7W6RBR6-F1
#
_entry.id   AF-A0A7W6RBR6-F1
#
_cell.length_a   1.000
_cell.length_b   1.000
_cell.length_c   1.000
_cell.angle_alpha   90.00
_cell.angle_beta   90.00
_cell.angle_gamma   90.00
#
_symmetry.space_group_name_H-M   'P 1'
#
loop_
_entity.id
_entity.type
_entity.pdbx_description
1 polymer ?
#
loop_
_entity_poly.entity_id
_entity_poly.type
_entity_poly.pdbx_seq_one_letter_code
_entity_poly.pdbx_strand_id
1 'polypeptide(L)'
;MVQVAVKWYNPKKGFGFVRPDDGDPDAFLHVSAVEAYGLDRLPEGARLDCTLMQGPKGWEVQTIDAVLSLPETSPIPDPGQIAHGENGVVKFFNAYKGFGFVTRDGDEADVFVHVRTLEQCGLFDLAEGQSVVMEVSTGPKGLQADRIAVVAEPERPAGPLLRWRAAYGVGDAESDTEHRELIALVNTLHDRWAANAGREDVARLFDRVISATVIHLSREDTRWAYGPGEPLAGSRWRWVKDMIDFRERSLAEARPPRFTEEMAEFLRAWVTAHILSETASQPRVVGAQV
;
A
#
# COMPACT_ATOMS: atom_id res chain seq x y z
N MET A 1 -26.91 13.17 -19.70
CA MET A 1 -27.06 11.88 -19.02
C MET A 1 -27.26 10.83 -20.07
N VAL A 2 -26.37 9.85 -20.10
CA VAL A 2 -26.25 8.77 -21.08
C VAL A 2 -25.94 7.51 -20.29
N GLN A 3 -26.64 6.43 -20.61
CA GLN A 3 -26.35 5.13 -20.03
C GLN A 3 -25.15 4.51 -20.71
N VAL A 4 -24.21 4.01 -19.92
CA VAL A 4 -22.97 3.43 -20.42
C VAL A 4 -22.71 2.08 -19.75
N ALA A 5 -22.07 1.17 -20.48
CA ALA A 5 -21.51 -0.06 -19.94
C ALA A 5 -19.98 0.09 -19.80
N VAL A 6 -19.43 -0.25 -18.64
CA VAL A 6 -17.97 -0.28 -18.45
C VAL A 6 -17.38 -1.38 -19.33
N LYS A 7 -16.54 -0.99 -20.29
CA LYS A 7 -15.84 -1.94 -21.16
C LYS A 7 -14.62 -2.53 -20.45
N TRP A 8 -13.91 -1.69 -19.70
CA TRP A 8 -12.87 -2.08 -18.76
C TRP A 8 -12.47 -0.85 -17.94
N TYR A 9 -11.94 -1.08 -16.76
CA TYR A 9 -11.36 -0.02 -15.94
C TYR A 9 -10.15 -0.56 -15.16
N ASN A 10 -9.06 0.20 -15.14
CA ASN A 10 -7.88 -0.15 -14.39
C ASN A 10 -7.68 0.83 -13.22
N PRO A 11 -7.96 0.42 -11.97
CA PRO A 11 -7.84 1.31 -10.81
C PRO A 11 -6.39 1.75 -10.55
N LYS A 12 -5.39 0.88 -10.82
CA LYS A 12 -3.98 1.21 -10.62
C LYS A 12 -3.46 2.27 -11.60
N LYS A 13 -3.96 2.25 -12.84
CA LYS A 13 -3.62 3.27 -13.85
C LYS A 13 -4.50 4.51 -13.76
N GLY A 14 -5.62 4.41 -13.06
CA GLY A 14 -6.59 5.47 -12.90
C GLY A 14 -7.37 5.80 -14.18
N PHE A 15 -7.56 4.84 -15.10
CA PHE A 15 -8.41 5.07 -16.27
C PHE A 15 -9.01 3.80 -16.86
N GLY A 16 -10.04 3.97 -17.68
CA GLY A 16 -10.76 2.94 -18.40
C GLY A 16 -11.55 3.49 -19.57
N PHE A 17 -12.45 2.67 -20.12
CA PHE A 17 -13.38 3.06 -21.16
C PHE A 17 -14.78 2.52 -20.87
N VAL A 18 -15.78 3.31 -21.22
CA VAL A 18 -17.19 2.94 -21.18
C VAL A 18 -17.77 2.98 -22.59
N ARG A 19 -18.78 2.16 -22.85
CA ARG A 19 -19.52 2.14 -24.10
C ARG A 19 -20.90 2.77 -23.86
N PRO A 20 -21.22 3.90 -24.50
CA PRO A 20 -22.58 4.45 -24.50
C PRO A 20 -23.58 3.50 -25.14
N ASP A 21 -24.79 3.42 -24.57
CA ASP A 21 -25.89 2.64 -25.14
C ASP A 21 -26.48 3.27 -26.40
N ASP A 22 -26.30 4.58 -26.54
CA ASP A 22 -26.82 5.44 -27.60
C ASP A 22 -26.12 5.20 -28.96
N GLY A 23 -25.13 4.30 -28.99
CA GLY A 23 -24.35 3.95 -30.18
C GLY A 23 -23.16 4.87 -30.45
N ASP A 24 -22.89 5.82 -29.55
CA ASP A 24 -21.73 6.70 -29.62
C ASP A 24 -20.40 5.93 -29.44
N PRO A 25 -19.27 6.50 -29.91
CA PRO A 25 -17.95 5.93 -29.69
C PRO A 25 -17.67 5.67 -28.20
N ASP A 26 -16.84 4.67 -27.92
CA ASP A 26 -16.38 4.38 -26.55
C ASP A 26 -15.82 5.66 -25.91
N ALA A 27 -16.33 6.02 -24.73
CA ALA A 27 -15.94 7.21 -23.99
C ALA A 27 -14.84 6.88 -22.97
N PHE A 28 -13.87 7.77 -22.84
CA PHE A 28 -12.78 7.66 -21.87
C PHE A 28 -13.31 7.89 -20.45
N LEU A 29 -12.90 7.04 -19.52
CA LEU A 29 -13.25 7.14 -18.10
C LEU A 29 -11.99 7.40 -17.27
N HIS A 30 -11.92 8.55 -16.61
CA HIS A 30 -10.81 8.90 -15.72
C HIS A 30 -11.13 8.56 -14.26
N VAL A 31 -10.12 8.22 -13.47
CA VAL A 31 -10.24 7.91 -12.03
C VAL A 31 -10.95 9.00 -11.24
N SER A 32 -10.72 10.28 -11.57
CA SER A 32 -11.37 11.39 -10.88
C SER A 32 -12.90 11.32 -10.92
N ALA A 33 -13.50 10.83 -12.02
CA ALA A 33 -14.95 10.66 -12.10
C ALA A 33 -15.45 9.49 -11.24
N VAL A 34 -14.62 8.44 -11.11
CA VAL A 34 -14.89 7.23 -10.32
C VAL A 34 -14.79 7.53 -8.82
N GLU A 35 -13.71 8.20 -8.41
CA GLU A 35 -13.46 8.64 -7.03
C GLU A 35 -14.44 9.72 -6.58
N ALA A 36 -14.82 10.65 -7.46
CA ALA A 36 -15.82 11.67 -7.13
C ALA A 36 -17.18 11.06 -6.77
N TYR A 37 -17.53 9.90 -7.35
CA TYR A 37 -18.71 9.14 -6.97
C TYR A 37 -18.50 8.30 -5.69
N GLY A 38 -17.25 8.08 -5.28
CA GLY A 38 -16.88 7.25 -4.13
C GLY A 38 -16.75 5.75 -4.47
N LEU A 39 -16.44 5.41 -5.72
CA LEU A 39 -16.09 4.04 -6.09
C LEU A 39 -14.57 3.85 -6.06
N ASP A 40 -14.13 2.74 -5.46
CA ASP A 40 -12.72 2.33 -5.51
C ASP A 40 -12.43 1.42 -6.73
N ARG A 41 -13.48 0.91 -7.37
CA ARG A 41 -13.41 -0.05 -8.47
C ARG A 41 -14.66 -0.02 -9.34
N LEU A 42 -14.47 -0.31 -10.62
CA LEU A 42 -15.54 -0.50 -11.59
C LEU A 42 -15.29 -1.81 -12.36
N PRO A 43 -16.07 -2.87 -12.09
CA PRO A 43 -15.95 -4.11 -12.82
C PRO A 43 -16.41 -3.92 -14.28
N GLU A 44 -15.79 -4.68 -15.20
CA GLU A 44 -16.26 -4.78 -16.58
C GLU A 44 -17.73 -5.22 -16.62
N GLY A 45 -18.53 -4.57 -17.45
CA GLY A 45 -19.97 -4.80 -17.57
C GLY A 45 -20.85 -3.98 -16.61
N ALA A 46 -20.27 -3.22 -15.67
CA ALA A 46 -21.05 -2.32 -14.82
C ALA A 46 -21.83 -1.29 -15.66
N ARG A 47 -23.09 -1.06 -15.31
CA ARG A 47 -23.96 -0.08 -15.96
C ARG A 47 -23.96 1.20 -15.13
N LEU A 48 -23.66 2.32 -15.78
CA LEU A 48 -23.58 3.64 -15.16
C LEU A 48 -24.48 4.59 -15.93
N ASP A 49 -25.09 5.54 -15.22
CA ASP A 49 -25.65 6.75 -15.80
C ASP A 49 -24.61 7.86 -15.64
N CYS A 50 -24.17 8.42 -16.77
CA CYS A 50 -23.07 9.36 -16.81
C CYS A 50 -23.41 10.61 -17.62
N THR A 51 -22.72 11.71 -17.34
CA THR A 51 -22.69 12.86 -18.24
C THR A 51 -21.40 12.81 -19.05
N LEU A 52 -21.54 12.73 -20.38
CA LEU A 52 -20.42 12.71 -21.32
C LEU A 52 -20.11 14.13 -21.82
N MET A 53 -18.83 14.39 -22.05
CA MET A 53 -18.32 15.63 -22.64
C MET A 53 -17.44 15.29 -23.85
N GLN A 54 -17.44 16.15 -24.85
CA GLN A 54 -16.53 16.02 -25.99
C GLN A 54 -15.19 16.70 -25.65
N GLY A 55 -14.18 15.88 -25.36
CA GLY A 55 -12.81 16.32 -25.09
C GLY A 55 -11.93 16.32 -26.34
N PRO A 56 -10.67 16.78 -26.23
CA PRO A 56 -9.73 16.85 -27.35
C PRO A 56 -9.32 15.48 -27.91
N LYS A 57 -9.56 14.39 -27.19
CA LYS A 57 -9.22 13.00 -27.58
C LYS A 57 -10.45 12.13 -27.87
N GLY A 58 -11.64 12.73 -27.93
CA GLY A 58 -12.91 12.01 -28.09
C GLY A 58 -13.84 12.24 -26.90
N TRP A 59 -14.89 11.42 -26.82
CA TRP A 59 -15.84 11.46 -25.71
C TRP A 59 -15.18 11.04 -24.39
N GLU A 60 -15.50 11.74 -23.32
CA GLU A 60 -15.04 11.42 -21.96
C GLU A 60 -16.18 11.54 -20.96
N VAL A 61 -16.11 10.73 -19.90
CA VAL A 61 -17.04 10.77 -18.78
C VAL A 61 -16.67 11.97 -17.90
N GLN A 62 -17.57 12.95 -17.85
CA GLN A 62 -17.42 14.13 -16.98
C GLN A 62 -17.82 13.79 -15.54
N THR A 63 -19.02 13.21 -15.36
CA THR A 63 -19.54 12.79 -14.06
C THR A 63 -20.22 11.43 -14.18
N ILE A 64 -20.08 10.62 -13.13
CA ILE A 64 -20.95 9.47 -12.89
C ILE A 64 -22.10 9.99 -12.03
N ASP A 65 -23.31 9.91 -12.55
CA ASP A 65 -24.50 10.44 -11.89
C ASP A 65 -25.20 9.31 -11.09
N ALA A 66 -25.15 8.06 -11.58
CA ALA A 66 -25.63 6.89 -10.85
C ALA A 66 -24.94 5.58 -11.29
N VAL A 67 -24.84 4.61 -10.37
CA VAL A 67 -24.53 3.21 -10.69
C VAL A 67 -25.86 2.47 -10.84
N LEU A 68 -26.19 2.06 -12.06
CA LEU A 68 -27.45 1.40 -12.40
C LEU A 68 -27.40 -0.09 -12.06
N SER A 69 -26.29 -0.74 -12.35
CA SER A 69 -26.03 -2.10 -11.94
C SER A 69 -24.53 -2.39 -11.91
N LEU A 70 -24.13 -3.26 -10.98
CA LEU A 70 -22.84 -3.92 -11.02
C LEU A 70 -23.07 -5.34 -11.54
N PRO A 71 -22.15 -5.92 -12.33
CA PRO A 71 -22.20 -7.33 -12.63
C PRO A 71 -22.16 -8.10 -11.31
N GLU A 72 -22.91 -9.19 -11.23
CA GLU A 72 -22.77 -10.12 -10.12
C GLU A 72 -21.32 -10.63 -10.14
N THR A 73 -20.56 -10.27 -9.11
CA THR A 73 -19.27 -10.90 -8.89
C THR A 73 -19.54 -12.34 -8.53
N SER A 74 -18.84 -13.27 -9.18
CA SER A 74 -18.92 -14.67 -8.75
C SER A 74 -18.54 -14.72 -7.27
N PRO A 75 -19.30 -15.44 -6.43
CA PRO A 75 -19.04 -15.48 -5.01
C PRO A 75 -17.62 -15.98 -4.76
N ILE A 76 -16.93 -15.37 -3.81
CA ILE A 76 -15.60 -15.84 -3.40
C ILE A 76 -15.76 -17.28 -2.95
N PRO A 77 -15.09 -18.24 -3.60
CA PRO A 77 -15.25 -19.62 -3.23
C PRO A 77 -14.67 -19.87 -1.85
N ASP A 78 -15.39 -20.65 -1.05
CA ASP A 78 -14.89 -21.14 0.23
C ASP A 78 -13.66 -22.03 -0.05
N PRO A 79 -12.51 -21.80 0.61
CA PRO A 79 -11.33 -22.64 0.50
C PRO A 79 -11.62 -24.14 0.64
N GLY A 80 -12.56 -24.51 1.52
CA GLY A 80 -12.95 -25.92 1.73
C GLY A 80 -13.75 -26.55 0.59
N GLN A 81 -14.19 -25.76 -0.41
CA GLN A 81 -15.02 -26.19 -1.53
C GLN A 81 -14.26 -26.25 -2.86
N ILE A 82 -12.95 -25.97 -2.86
CA ILE A 82 -12.11 -26.13 -4.04
C ILE A 82 -11.84 -27.64 -4.22
N ALA A 83 -12.40 -28.23 -5.28
CA ALA A 83 -12.19 -29.63 -5.60
C ALA A 83 -10.71 -29.89 -5.90
N HIS A 84 -10.16 -30.96 -5.33
CA HIS A 84 -8.72 -31.27 -5.44
C HIS A 84 -7.80 -30.11 -5.05
N GLY A 85 -8.21 -29.30 -4.06
CA GLY A 85 -7.49 -28.11 -3.63
C GLY A 85 -6.03 -28.38 -3.28
N GLU A 86 -5.14 -27.74 -4.04
CA GLU A 86 -3.71 -27.70 -3.81
C GLU A 86 -3.37 -26.38 -3.11
N ASN A 87 -2.69 -26.46 -1.97
CA ASN A 87 -2.24 -25.26 -1.25
C ASN A 87 -1.01 -24.67 -1.94
N GLY A 88 -0.87 -23.35 -1.82
CA GLY A 88 0.33 -22.65 -2.25
C GLY A 88 0.40 -21.22 -1.74
N VAL A 89 1.56 -20.61 -1.97
CA VAL A 89 1.87 -19.24 -1.58
C VAL A 89 2.06 -18.39 -2.82
N VAL A 90 1.37 -17.25 -2.89
CA VAL A 90 1.49 -16.33 -4.02
C VAL A 90 2.90 -15.76 -4.08
N LYS A 91 3.62 -16.11 -5.14
CA LYS A 91 4.98 -15.62 -5.39
C LYS A 91 4.97 -14.19 -5.92
N PHE A 92 4.08 -13.92 -6.86
CA PHE A 92 3.75 -12.56 -7.27
C PHE A 92 2.46 -12.55 -8.07
N PHE A 93 1.75 -11.43 -8.08
CA PHE A 93 0.68 -11.20 -9.04
C PHE A 93 0.73 -9.77 -9.55
N ASN A 94 0.64 -9.64 -10.87
CA ASN A 94 0.64 -8.36 -11.54
C ASN A 94 -0.75 -8.10 -12.10
N ALA A 95 -1.61 -7.44 -11.32
CA ALA A 95 -2.95 -7.02 -11.75
C ALA A 95 -2.93 -6.16 -13.02
N TYR A 96 -1.83 -5.46 -13.33
CA TYR A 96 -1.71 -4.69 -14.55
C TYR A 96 -1.52 -5.58 -15.79
N LYS A 97 -0.64 -6.58 -15.71
CA LYS A 97 -0.43 -7.55 -16.80
C LYS A 97 -1.50 -8.65 -16.83
N GLY A 98 -2.32 -8.74 -15.78
CA GLY A 98 -3.40 -9.71 -15.66
C GLY A 98 -2.93 -11.13 -15.36
N PHE A 99 -1.73 -11.30 -14.81
CA PHE A 99 -1.22 -12.63 -14.46
C PHE A 99 -0.27 -12.61 -13.27
N GLY A 100 -0.10 -13.78 -12.65
CA GLY A 100 0.83 -14.04 -11.57
C GLY A 100 1.20 -15.51 -11.46
N PHE A 101 1.96 -15.83 -10.42
CA PHE A 101 2.38 -17.19 -10.11
C PHE A 101 2.24 -17.47 -8.61
N VAL A 102 1.89 -18.71 -8.32
CA VAL A 102 1.75 -19.25 -6.97
C VAL A 102 2.66 -20.46 -6.86
N THR A 103 3.49 -20.51 -5.84
CA THR A 103 4.33 -21.67 -5.56
C THR A 103 3.51 -22.67 -4.77
N ARG A 104 3.37 -23.89 -5.29
CA ARG A 104 2.61 -24.96 -4.65
C ARG A 104 3.34 -25.48 -3.41
N ASP A 105 2.59 -25.97 -2.43
CA ASP A 105 3.15 -26.64 -1.27
C ASP A 105 3.66 -28.04 -1.65
N GLY A 106 4.94 -28.31 -1.41
CA GLY A 106 5.56 -29.64 -1.53
C GLY A 106 6.40 -29.86 -2.79
N ASP A 107 6.18 -29.09 -3.86
CA ASP A 107 7.09 -28.99 -5.00
C ASP A 107 7.36 -27.51 -5.34
N GLU A 108 8.56 -27.16 -5.80
CA GLU A 108 8.85 -25.78 -6.25
C GLU A 108 8.20 -25.46 -7.61
N ALA A 109 7.11 -26.14 -7.98
CA ALA A 109 6.44 -25.90 -9.24
C ALA A 109 5.56 -24.64 -9.13
N ASP A 110 5.83 -23.67 -9.98
CA ASP A 110 5.03 -22.46 -10.07
C ASP A 110 3.74 -22.73 -10.87
N VAL A 111 2.59 -22.45 -10.26
CA VAL A 111 1.27 -22.49 -10.89
C VAL A 111 0.94 -21.12 -11.44
N PHE A 112 0.59 -21.06 -12.73
CA PHE A 112 0.19 -19.82 -13.39
C PHE A 112 -1.23 -19.41 -13.00
N VAL A 113 -1.43 -18.14 -12.63
CA VAL A 113 -2.74 -17.58 -12.31
C VAL A 113 -3.06 -16.43 -13.27
N HIS A 114 -4.22 -16.49 -13.92
CA HIS A 114 -4.72 -15.44 -14.81
C HIS A 114 -5.79 -14.59 -14.12
N VAL A 115 -5.89 -13.31 -14.47
CA VAL A 115 -6.89 -12.38 -13.91
C VAL A 115 -8.33 -12.89 -14.10
N ARG A 116 -8.62 -13.54 -15.22
CA ARG A 116 -9.94 -14.17 -15.45
C ARG A 116 -10.30 -15.23 -14.40
N THR A 117 -9.32 -16.01 -13.96
CA THR A 117 -9.53 -17.00 -12.88
C THR A 117 -9.91 -16.30 -11.58
N LEU A 118 -9.25 -15.18 -11.28
CA LEU A 118 -9.58 -14.37 -10.11
C LEU A 118 -10.99 -13.78 -10.22
N GLU A 119 -11.32 -13.17 -11.35
CA GLU A 119 -12.64 -12.55 -11.58
C GLU A 119 -13.78 -13.57 -11.45
N GLN A 120 -13.57 -14.79 -11.98
CA GLN A 120 -14.49 -15.93 -11.83
C GLN A 120 -14.60 -16.42 -10.38
N CYS A 121 -13.64 -16.09 -9.53
CA CYS A 121 -13.66 -16.37 -8.10
C CYS A 121 -13.98 -15.12 -7.27
N GLY A 122 -14.45 -14.02 -7.88
CA GLY A 122 -14.76 -12.78 -7.17
C GLY A 122 -13.55 -12.03 -6.62
N LEU A 123 -12.34 -12.44 -7.02
CA LEU A 123 -11.06 -11.83 -6.66
C LEU A 123 -10.57 -10.91 -7.78
N PHE A 124 -9.74 -9.93 -7.42
CA PHE A 124 -9.26 -8.91 -8.38
C PHE A 124 -7.75 -8.69 -8.32
N ASP A 125 -7.13 -9.08 -7.20
CA ASP A 125 -5.70 -8.98 -6.98
C ASP A 125 -5.29 -10.09 -6.02
N LEU A 126 -3.99 -10.38 -5.98
CA LEU A 126 -3.37 -11.27 -5.00
C LEU A 126 -2.13 -10.57 -4.44
N ALA A 127 -1.94 -10.66 -3.13
CA ALA A 127 -0.73 -10.16 -2.49
C ALA A 127 0.39 -11.20 -2.56
N GLU A 128 1.62 -10.74 -2.72
CA GLU A 128 2.78 -11.59 -2.52
C GLU A 128 2.82 -12.14 -1.08
N GLY A 129 3.16 -13.42 -0.93
CA GLY A 129 3.13 -14.17 0.33
C GLY A 129 1.74 -14.66 0.77
N GLN A 130 0.67 -14.30 0.05
CA GLN A 130 -0.70 -14.70 0.40
C GLN A 130 -0.87 -16.22 0.28
N SER A 131 -1.50 -16.86 1.26
CA SER A 131 -1.78 -18.30 1.19
C SER A 131 -3.09 -18.53 0.47
N VAL A 132 -3.06 -19.41 -0.53
CA VAL A 132 -4.20 -19.71 -1.39
C VAL A 132 -4.36 -21.22 -1.54
N VAL A 133 -5.58 -21.63 -1.84
CA VAL A 133 -5.89 -22.99 -2.30
C VAL A 133 -6.41 -22.89 -3.72
N MET A 134 -5.92 -23.77 -4.59
CA MET A 134 -6.17 -23.72 -6.02
C MET A 134 -6.60 -25.07 -6.55
N GLU A 135 -7.48 -25.06 -7.54
CA GLU A 135 -7.69 -26.20 -8.43
C GLU A 135 -6.73 -26.05 -9.59
N VAL A 136 -5.84 -27.03 -9.77
CA VAL A 136 -4.73 -26.95 -10.74
C VAL A 136 -4.95 -27.94 -11.87
N SER A 137 -4.75 -27.48 -13.10
CA SER A 137 -4.76 -28.32 -14.30
C SER A 137 -3.55 -28.07 -15.19
N THR A 138 -3.27 -29.00 -16.10
CA THR A 138 -2.20 -28.88 -17.08
C THR A 138 -2.69 -28.07 -18.28
N GLY A 139 -2.21 -26.84 -18.39
CA GLY A 139 -2.43 -25.97 -19.54
C GLY A 139 -1.30 -26.00 -20.57
N PRO A 140 -1.43 -25.26 -21.68
CA PRO A 140 -0.43 -25.18 -22.75
C PRO A 140 0.89 -24.52 -22.31
N LYS A 141 0.91 -23.82 -21.17
CA LYS A 141 2.09 -23.13 -20.61
C LYS A 141 2.60 -23.78 -19.31
N GLY A 142 2.15 -25.00 -19.01
CA GLY A 142 2.42 -25.67 -17.73
C GLY A 142 1.20 -25.65 -16.81
N LEU A 143 1.44 -25.80 -15.51
CA LEU A 143 0.38 -25.82 -14.51
C LEU A 143 -0.32 -24.45 -14.44
N GLN A 144 -1.65 -24.46 -14.42
CA GLN A 144 -2.47 -23.26 -14.29
C GLN A 144 -3.58 -23.47 -13.27
N ALA A 145 -4.00 -22.38 -12.63
CA ALA A 145 -5.13 -22.38 -11.71
C ALA A 145 -6.45 -22.19 -12.49
N ASP A 146 -7.36 -23.14 -12.35
CA ASP A 146 -8.72 -23.08 -12.88
C ASP A 146 -9.70 -22.45 -11.86
N ARG A 147 -9.44 -22.65 -10.57
CA ARG A 147 -10.09 -21.96 -9.46
C ARG A 147 -9.11 -21.62 -8.37
N ILE A 148 -9.42 -20.58 -7.60
CA ILE A 148 -8.56 -20.10 -6.52
C ILE A 148 -9.40 -19.46 -5.40
N ALA A 149 -9.02 -19.77 -4.16
CA ALA A 149 -9.58 -19.14 -2.97
C ALA A 149 -8.45 -18.72 -2.03
N VAL A 150 -8.61 -17.57 -1.38
CA VAL A 150 -7.66 -17.08 -0.38
C VAL A 150 -7.88 -17.83 0.94
N VAL A 151 -6.83 -18.47 1.45
CA VAL A 151 -6.84 -19.19 2.73
C VAL A 151 -6.42 -18.26 3.86
N ALA A 152 -5.36 -17.49 3.64
CA ALA A 152 -4.87 -16.51 4.60
C ALA A 152 -4.22 -15.33 3.87
N GLU A 153 -4.34 -14.13 4.44
CA GLU A 153 -3.48 -13.00 4.08
C GLU A 153 -2.01 -13.37 4.31
N PRO A 154 -1.05 -12.75 3.60
CA PRO A 154 0.37 -13.06 3.77
C PRO A 154 0.74 -13.06 5.25
N GLU A 155 1.41 -14.12 5.69
CA GLU A 155 1.93 -14.19 7.06
C GLU A 155 2.80 -12.96 7.28
N ARG A 156 2.30 -12.04 8.11
CA ARG A 156 3.09 -10.91 8.61
C ARG A 156 4.32 -11.52 9.27
N PRO A 157 5.56 -11.08 8.97
CA PRO A 157 6.70 -11.51 9.76
C PRO A 157 6.39 -11.23 11.23
N ALA A 158 6.38 -12.28 12.06
CA ALA A 158 5.88 -12.20 13.42
C ALA A 158 6.76 -11.26 14.26
N GLY A 159 6.32 -10.00 14.41
CA GLY A 159 7.03 -9.01 15.21
C GLY A 159 6.74 -7.56 14.80
N PRO A 160 7.18 -6.60 15.61
CA PRO A 160 7.13 -5.19 15.26
C PRO A 160 8.08 -4.90 14.09
N LEU A 161 7.74 -3.89 13.29
CA LEU A 161 8.54 -3.41 12.15
C LEU A 161 10.00 -3.11 12.55
N LEU A 162 10.20 -2.56 13.75
CA LEU A 162 11.49 -2.22 14.35
C LEU A 162 11.56 -2.70 15.80
N ARG A 163 12.69 -3.27 16.19
CA ARG A 163 13.03 -3.57 17.59
C ARG A 163 14.21 -2.69 18.01
N TRP A 164 14.18 -2.19 19.24
CA TRP A 164 15.36 -1.53 19.82
C TRP A 164 16.55 -2.49 19.85
N ARG A 165 17.72 -2.01 19.45
CA ARG A 165 18.99 -2.75 19.48
C ARG A 165 19.99 -1.96 20.32
N ALA A 166 20.91 -2.65 21.00
CA ALA A 166 21.97 -1.99 21.77
C ALA A 166 22.80 -1.00 20.92
N ALA A 167 22.94 -1.28 19.61
CA ALA A 167 23.62 -0.41 18.64
C ALA A 167 22.91 0.93 18.38
N TYR A 168 21.68 1.12 18.84
CA TYR A 168 20.94 2.37 18.75
C TYR A 168 21.13 3.27 19.98
N GLY A 169 21.79 2.78 21.03
CA GLY A 169 22.06 3.60 22.20
C GLY A 169 23.03 4.72 21.88
N VAL A 170 22.63 5.97 22.13
CA VAL A 170 23.44 7.16 21.87
C VAL A 170 24.20 7.64 23.10
N GLY A 171 24.18 6.87 24.20
CA GLY A 171 24.91 7.21 25.43
C GLY A 171 24.23 8.28 26.30
N ASP A 172 23.06 8.77 25.90
CA ASP A 172 22.19 9.64 26.68
C ASP A 172 20.85 8.93 26.96
N ALA A 173 20.50 8.77 28.23
CA ALA A 173 19.32 8.00 28.64
C ALA A 173 18.00 8.67 28.23
N GLU A 174 17.98 10.01 28.13
CA GLU A 174 16.82 10.77 27.70
C GLU A 174 16.58 10.62 26.19
N SER A 175 17.59 10.87 25.35
CA SER A 175 17.53 10.60 23.90
C SER A 175 17.17 9.15 23.60
N ASP A 176 17.80 8.19 24.28
CA ASP A 176 17.48 6.76 24.13
C ASP A 176 16.01 6.44 24.43
N THR A 177 15.40 7.13 25.39
CA THR A 177 13.98 6.96 25.73
C THR A 177 13.09 7.53 24.63
N GLU A 178 13.40 8.73 24.15
CA GLU A 178 12.70 9.39 23.05
C GLU A 178 12.79 8.56 21.75
N HIS A 179 13.94 7.97 21.44
CA HIS A 179 14.10 7.08 20.28
C HIS A 179 13.28 5.79 20.41
N ARG A 180 13.21 5.20 21.61
CA ARG A 180 12.36 4.02 21.85
C ARG A 180 10.88 4.37 21.66
N GLU A 181 10.46 5.54 22.11
CA GLU A 181 9.10 6.06 21.87
C GLU A 181 8.83 6.28 20.38
N LEU A 182 9.79 6.85 19.65
CA LEU A 182 9.68 7.04 18.19
C LEU A 182 9.54 5.69 17.47
N ILE A 183 10.35 4.69 17.82
CA ILE A 183 10.23 3.32 17.29
C ILE A 183 8.85 2.74 17.61
N ALA A 184 8.35 2.91 18.83
CA ALA A 184 7.03 2.41 19.22
C ALA A 184 5.90 3.08 18.42
N LEU A 185 6.00 4.39 18.16
CA LEU A 185 5.04 5.12 17.32
C LEU A 185 5.07 4.63 15.87
N VAL A 186 6.25 4.43 15.29
CA VAL A 186 6.40 3.91 13.92
C VAL A 186 5.88 2.48 13.79
N ASN A 187 6.13 1.62 14.78
CA ASN A 187 5.53 0.29 14.85
C ASN A 187 3.99 0.36 14.93
N THR A 188 3.45 1.28 15.73
CA THR A 188 1.99 1.45 15.84
C THR A 188 1.39 1.95 14.52
N LEU A 189 2.03 2.89 13.85
CA LEU A 189 1.65 3.37 12.52
C LEU A 189 1.61 2.21 11.52
N HIS A 190 2.69 1.43 11.44
CA HIS A 190 2.79 0.24 10.62
C HIS A 190 1.64 -0.74 10.92
N ASP A 191 1.46 -1.13 12.17
CA ASP A 191 0.52 -2.19 12.55
C ASP A 191 -0.92 -1.80 12.23
N ARG A 192 -1.29 -0.55 12.51
CA ARG A 192 -2.63 -0.03 12.24
C ARG A 192 -2.88 0.09 10.75
N TRP A 193 -1.93 0.61 9.99
CA TRP A 193 -2.08 0.76 8.55
C TRP A 193 -2.11 -0.59 7.83
N ALA A 194 -1.21 -1.51 8.19
CA ALA A 194 -1.23 -2.88 7.67
C ALA A 194 -2.50 -3.67 8.10
N ALA A 195 -3.18 -3.26 9.17
CA ALA A 195 -4.50 -3.77 9.56
C ALA A 195 -5.68 -3.01 8.89
N ASN A 196 -5.42 -2.27 7.81
CA ASN A 196 -6.41 -1.49 7.05
C ASN A 196 -7.16 -0.44 7.89
N ALA A 197 -6.48 0.20 8.86
CA ALA A 197 -7.06 1.32 9.59
C ALA A 197 -7.48 2.47 8.65
N GLY A 198 -8.52 3.20 9.05
CA GLY A 198 -9.06 4.32 8.28
C GLY A 198 -8.08 5.49 8.13
N ARG A 199 -8.32 6.34 7.13
CA ARG A 199 -7.44 7.48 6.80
C ARG A 199 -7.13 8.38 8.00
N GLU A 200 -8.14 8.71 8.80
CA GLU A 200 -7.97 9.58 9.97
C GLU A 200 -7.10 8.95 11.06
N ASP A 201 -7.24 7.63 11.28
CA ASP A 201 -6.40 6.90 12.24
C ASP A 201 -4.93 6.94 11.83
N VAL A 202 -4.67 6.67 10.55
CA VAL A 202 -3.32 6.69 9.97
C VAL A 202 -2.75 8.11 10.02
N ALA A 203 -3.55 9.12 9.66
CA ALA A 203 -3.15 10.54 9.73
C ALA A 203 -2.74 10.96 11.15
N ARG A 204 -3.54 10.61 12.17
CA ARG A 204 -3.21 10.92 13.58
C ARG A 204 -1.91 10.25 14.03
N LEU A 205 -1.62 9.04 13.56
CA LEU A 205 -0.37 8.35 13.88
C LEU A 205 0.83 9.01 13.22
N PHE A 206 0.70 9.43 11.96
CA PHE A 206 1.72 10.25 11.31
C PHE A 206 1.98 11.55 12.08
N ASP A 207 0.93 12.26 12.47
CA ASP A 207 1.05 13.54 13.19
C ASP A 207 1.77 13.35 14.54
N ARG A 208 1.54 12.22 15.22
CA ARG A 208 2.26 11.84 16.44
C ARG A 208 3.74 11.53 16.18
N VAL A 209 4.06 10.79 15.12
CA VAL A 209 5.46 10.52 14.72
C VAL A 209 6.18 11.84 14.44
N ILE A 210 5.58 12.72 13.63
CA ILE A 210 6.15 14.02 13.25
C ILE A 210 6.34 14.89 14.50
N SER A 211 5.31 15.00 15.36
CA SER A 211 5.37 15.82 16.58
C SER A 211 6.46 15.34 17.54
N ALA A 212 6.54 14.03 17.79
CA ALA A 212 7.57 13.44 18.65
C ALA A 212 8.98 13.75 18.12
N THR A 213 9.16 13.67 16.80
CA THR A 213 10.43 13.96 16.13
C THR A 213 10.83 15.42 16.27
N VAL A 214 9.89 16.35 16.02
CA VAL A 214 10.16 17.79 16.18
C VAL A 214 10.52 18.15 17.62
N ILE A 215 9.82 17.57 18.59
CA ILE A 215 10.10 17.79 20.03
C ILE A 215 11.50 17.27 20.38
N HIS A 216 11.83 16.05 19.96
CA HIS A 216 13.14 15.43 20.18
C HIS A 216 14.27 16.27 19.57
N LEU A 217 14.16 16.68 18.30
CA LEU A 217 15.15 17.53 17.65
C LEU A 217 15.31 18.90 18.34
N SER A 218 14.21 19.50 18.81
CA SER A 218 14.27 20.77 19.54
C SER A 218 15.00 20.63 20.88
N ARG A 219 14.86 19.48 21.55
CA ARG A 219 15.58 19.17 22.79
C ARG A 219 17.04 18.90 22.53
N GLU A 220 17.38 18.15 21.47
CA GLU A 220 18.76 17.98 21.02
C GLU A 220 19.43 19.34 20.77
N ASP A 221 18.79 20.23 20.00
CA ASP A 221 19.34 21.55 19.67
C ASP A 221 19.60 22.37 20.95
N THR A 222 18.72 22.25 21.95
CA THR A 222 18.88 22.91 23.25
C THR A 222 20.03 22.31 24.07
N ARG A 223 20.16 20.96 24.10
CA ARG A 223 21.20 20.25 24.88
C ARG A 223 22.61 20.50 24.33
N TRP A 224 22.77 20.58 23.01
CA TRP A 224 24.08 20.70 22.37
C TRP A 224 24.51 22.14 22.10
N ALA A 225 23.64 23.13 22.33
CA ALA A 225 23.91 24.56 22.20
C ALA A 225 24.74 24.90 20.95
N TYR A 226 24.27 24.46 19.77
CA TYR A 226 24.94 24.77 18.51
C TYR A 226 25.06 26.30 18.36
N GLY A 227 26.30 26.80 18.25
CA GLY A 227 26.56 28.22 18.03
C GLY A 227 25.96 28.70 16.70
N PRO A 228 25.76 30.02 16.53
CA PRO A 228 25.21 30.58 15.30
C PRO A 228 26.13 30.27 14.11
N GLY A 229 25.74 29.30 13.26
CA GLY A 229 26.43 29.00 12.01
C GLY A 229 26.63 27.53 11.62
N GLU A 230 26.23 26.54 12.42
CA GLU A 230 26.39 25.14 12.01
C GLU A 230 25.27 24.63 11.06
N PRO A 231 25.62 23.93 9.96
CA PRO A 231 24.67 23.49 8.92
C PRO A 231 23.73 22.33 9.32
N LEU A 232 23.73 21.91 10.59
CA LEU A 232 22.91 20.78 11.09
C LEU A 232 21.41 21.07 11.05
N ALA A 233 20.99 22.32 11.21
CA ALA A 233 19.57 22.73 11.14
C ALA A 233 18.94 22.39 9.78
N GLY A 234 19.70 22.53 8.68
CA GLY A 234 19.21 22.22 7.33
C GLY A 234 19.03 20.71 7.07
N SER A 235 19.92 19.89 7.64
CA SER A 235 19.86 18.42 7.52
C SER A 235 18.76 17.82 8.41
N ARG A 236 18.59 18.34 9.64
CA ARG A 236 17.52 17.92 10.55
C ARG A 236 16.13 18.26 10.02
N TRP A 237 15.95 19.45 9.45
CA TRP A 237 14.67 19.85 8.88
C TRP A 237 14.31 19.05 7.62
N ARG A 238 15.32 18.60 6.87
CA ARG A 238 15.12 17.65 5.76
C ARG A 238 14.52 16.33 6.25
N TRP A 239 14.93 15.83 7.41
CA TRP A 239 14.40 14.60 8.00
C TRP A 239 12.91 14.67 8.29
N VAL A 240 12.49 15.77 8.93
CA VAL A 240 11.08 16.03 9.24
C VAL A 240 10.29 16.18 7.93
N LYS A 241 10.86 16.89 6.96
CA LYS A 241 10.27 17.06 5.63
C LYS A 241 10.04 15.71 4.92
N ASP A 242 10.99 14.79 4.97
CA ASP A 242 10.85 13.48 4.32
C ASP A 242 9.64 12.69 4.86
N MET A 243 9.40 12.75 6.18
CA MET A 243 8.21 12.13 6.80
C MET A 243 6.91 12.85 6.43
N ILE A 244 6.93 14.19 6.35
CA ILE A 244 5.78 14.99 5.91
C ILE A 244 5.42 14.65 4.47
N ASP A 245 6.39 14.67 3.56
CA ASP A 245 6.20 14.33 2.15
C ASP A 245 5.67 12.90 2.00
N PHE A 246 6.21 11.96 2.79
CA PHE A 246 5.74 10.57 2.79
C PHE A 246 4.29 10.47 3.28
N ARG A 247 3.92 11.17 4.36
CA ARG A 247 2.54 11.27 4.85
C ARG A 247 1.61 11.83 3.78
N GLU A 248 1.99 12.95 3.14
CA GLU A 248 1.16 13.61 2.12
C GLU A 248 0.89 12.68 0.94
N ARG A 249 1.94 12.02 0.40
CA ARG A 249 1.77 11.03 -0.67
C ARG A 249 0.90 9.86 -0.25
N SER A 250 1.06 9.38 0.98
CA SER A 250 0.35 8.22 1.50
C SER A 250 -1.13 8.48 1.81
N LEU A 251 -1.51 9.74 1.97
CA LEU A 251 -2.86 10.18 2.34
C LEU A 251 -3.49 11.09 1.27
N ALA A 252 -2.94 11.07 0.06
CA ALA A 252 -3.41 11.84 -1.08
C ALA A 252 -4.85 11.46 -1.45
N GLU A 253 -5.15 10.17 -1.39
CA GLU A 253 -6.48 9.64 -1.67
C GLU A 253 -7.36 9.55 -0.42
N ALA A 254 -8.68 9.36 -0.65
CA ALA A 254 -9.67 9.23 0.41
C ALA A 254 -9.42 8.04 1.34
N ARG A 255 -8.74 7.00 0.83
CA ARG A 255 -8.31 5.83 1.59
C ARG A 255 -6.80 5.65 1.46
N PRO A 256 -6.07 5.35 2.56
CA PRO A 256 -4.66 5.02 2.46
C PRO A 256 -4.46 3.79 1.57
N PRO A 257 -3.40 3.75 0.74
CA PRO A 257 -3.09 2.57 -0.05
C PRO A 257 -2.79 1.38 0.88
N ARG A 258 -2.83 0.16 0.33
CA ARG A 258 -2.35 -1.01 1.06
C ARG A 258 -0.89 -0.79 1.47
N PHE A 259 -0.58 -1.10 2.72
CA PHE A 259 0.80 -0.99 3.22
C PHE A 259 1.71 -1.99 2.49
N THR A 260 2.85 -1.52 1.97
CA THR A 260 3.78 -2.32 1.17
C THR A 260 5.13 -2.50 1.88
N GLU A 261 5.95 -3.45 1.41
CA GLU A 261 7.30 -3.64 1.95
C GLU A 261 8.21 -2.43 1.68
N GLU A 262 8.06 -1.75 0.54
CA GLU A 262 8.78 -0.51 0.24
C GLU A 262 8.47 0.59 1.27
N MET A 263 7.21 0.71 1.69
CA MET A 263 6.82 1.62 2.78
C MET A 263 7.44 1.21 4.12
N ALA A 264 7.51 -0.10 4.38
CA ALA A 264 8.17 -0.66 5.54
C ALA A 264 9.66 -0.32 5.57
N GLU A 265 10.35 -0.47 4.43
CA GLU A 265 11.76 -0.11 4.23
C GLU A 265 12.00 1.37 4.47
N PHE A 266 11.16 2.24 3.91
CA PHE A 266 11.22 3.68 4.15
C PHE A 266 11.16 4.00 5.64
N LEU A 267 10.14 3.49 6.35
CA LEU A 267 9.98 3.74 7.80
C LEU A 267 11.16 3.21 8.62
N ARG A 268 11.69 2.03 8.28
CA ARG A 268 12.88 1.46 8.95
C ARG A 268 14.11 2.32 8.72
N ALA A 269 14.38 2.68 7.47
CA ALA A 269 15.52 3.52 7.11
C ALA A 269 15.41 4.89 7.78
N TRP A 270 14.23 5.50 7.75
CA TRP A 270 13.98 6.83 8.31
C TRP A 270 14.16 6.88 9.84
N VAL A 271 13.80 5.85 10.61
CA VAL A 271 14.08 5.89 12.06
C VAL A 271 15.55 5.58 12.33
N THR A 272 16.08 4.53 11.71
CA THR A 272 17.44 4.04 12.04
C THR A 272 18.53 5.01 11.62
N ALA A 273 18.40 5.65 10.46
CA ALA A 273 19.40 6.58 9.99
C ALA A 273 19.43 7.90 10.80
N HIS A 274 18.32 8.31 11.43
CA HIS A 274 18.30 9.41 12.40
C HIS A 274 19.16 9.06 13.62
N ILE A 275 18.82 7.96 14.29
CA ILE A 275 19.49 7.51 15.52
C ILE A 275 20.99 7.29 15.30
N LEU A 276 21.35 6.66 14.18
CA LEU A 276 22.75 6.40 13.85
C LEU A 276 23.51 7.67 13.48
N SER A 277 22.85 8.66 12.87
CA SER A 277 23.47 9.96 12.60
C SER A 277 23.81 10.72 13.88
N GLU A 278 22.94 10.66 14.89
CA GLU A 278 23.20 11.26 16.22
C GLU A 278 24.41 10.60 16.89
N THR A 279 24.53 9.27 16.79
CA THR A 279 25.68 8.52 17.32
C THR A 279 27.01 8.97 16.69
N ALA A 280 27.00 9.28 15.39
CA ALA A 280 28.21 9.71 14.66
C ALA A 280 28.59 11.17 14.92
N SER A 281 27.63 12.02 15.29
CA SER A 281 27.82 13.47 15.47
C SER A 281 28.10 13.89 16.92
N GLN A 282 27.95 13.02 17.90
CA GLN A 282 28.28 13.34 19.29
C GLN A 282 29.81 13.44 19.51
N PRO A 283 30.32 14.54 20.10
CA PRO A 283 31.72 14.61 20.47
C PRO A 283 32.01 13.55 21.55
N ARG A 284 33.01 12.69 21.30
CA ARG A 284 33.50 11.75 22.32
C ARG A 284 33.93 12.55 23.54
N VAL A 285 33.22 12.41 24.65
CA VAL A 285 33.68 12.89 25.95
C VAL A 285 34.98 12.13 26.26
N VAL A 286 36.12 12.77 26.01
CA VAL A 286 37.41 12.28 26.49
C VAL A 286 37.33 12.42 28.00
N GLY A 287 37.10 11.29 28.68
CA GLY A 287 37.03 11.24 30.14
C GLY A 287 38.27 11.90 30.74
N ALA A 288 38.04 12.77 31.73
CA ALA A 288 39.09 13.28 32.59
C ALA A 288 39.83 12.08 33.20
N GLN A 289 41.07 11.86 32.77
CA GLN A 289 42.00 11.03 33.52
C GLN A 289 42.50 11.84 34.71
N VAL A 290 42.48 11.15 35.86
CA VAL A 290 42.90 11.56 37.21
C VAL A 290 44.28 12.20 37.24
#